data_AF-A0A938YV67-F1
#
_entry.id   AF-A0A938YV67-F1
#
_cell.length_a   1.000
_cell.length_b   1.000
_cell.length_c   1.000
_cell.angle_alpha   90.00
_cell.angle_beta   90.00
_cell.angle_gamma   90.00
#
_symmetry.space_group_name_H-M   'P 1'
#
loop_
_entity.id
_entity.type
_entity.pdbx_description
1 polymer ?
#
loop_
_entity_poly.entity_id
_entity_poly.type
_entity_poly.pdbx_seq_one_letter_code
_entity_poly.pdbx_strand_id
1 'polypeptide(L)'
;MSRKRSRHGDFRNFILLVLMKEGPLGLSELYQKKSILTSQFEMIGTEFGTRIVSGLFSKFGRPAPLRSSRVKLEEEKQQIDIQFECESLQECRLITMNQTGKYELTGKGTEKAKEFEKGLKKGAEILEGQVLNPHAAARNTVLIDFFLATLKLLSGIFSGSVGLLADGADAAVDTISAAIVWLGMKIKRENLGTFIVLVMMFVTGISVGYDSIISLIDAFLGMLSPLAMPYLVILTEIVALIFATLLFLYQRFVGKRNGSLALISQSIDSKNHIYVAAGVIVGAVFSIFGIHFVDALIGGFIAARILVDGIKLSKETIASIKGEDVDLAKYEVPFERHWRLSKVETFRTWILYSVKELKLKTRNELVNELKATFKPEYVPILSEYKFMLGEGVDFDDSFDGLVTPLIEEVLLNKQKEEFIITEKGAKRVTELTRNLRFLQ
;
A
#
# COMPACT_ATOMS: atom_id res chain seq x y z
N MET A 1 -19.59 -25.61 -1.35
CA MET A 1 -18.63 -26.64 -0.85
C MET A 1 -17.18 -26.43 -1.28
N SER A 2 -16.87 -25.90 -2.48
CA SER A 2 -15.49 -25.67 -2.96
C SER A 2 -14.64 -24.68 -2.12
N ARG A 3 -15.22 -23.55 -1.65
CA ARG A 3 -14.49 -22.52 -0.86
C ARG A 3 -13.99 -22.96 0.52
N LYS A 4 -14.61 -23.95 1.17
CA LYS A 4 -14.16 -24.45 2.50
C LYS A 4 -12.91 -25.32 2.39
N ARG A 5 -12.77 -26.10 1.31
CA ARG A 5 -11.62 -27.00 1.08
C ARG A 5 -10.31 -26.26 0.81
N SER A 6 -10.34 -25.08 0.16
CA SER A 6 -9.10 -24.31 -0.10
C SER A 6 -8.58 -23.60 1.17
N ARG A 7 -9.48 -23.13 2.04
CA ARG A 7 -9.14 -22.44 3.31
C ARG A 7 -8.28 -23.30 4.24
N HIS A 8 -8.63 -24.58 4.36
CA HIS A 8 -7.88 -25.57 5.16
C HIS A 8 -6.55 -25.97 4.50
N GLY A 9 -6.39 -25.79 3.18
CA GLY A 9 -5.11 -26.04 2.50
C GLY A 9 -4.05 -25.01 2.88
N ASP A 10 -4.44 -23.73 2.86
CA ASP A 10 -3.55 -22.60 3.11
C ASP A 10 -3.05 -22.56 4.57
N PHE A 11 -3.91 -22.91 5.54
CA PHE A 11 -3.54 -22.94 6.95
C PHE A 11 -2.70 -24.17 7.35
N ARG A 12 -2.94 -25.35 6.77
CA ARG A 12 -2.07 -26.51 6.97
C ARG A 12 -0.65 -26.25 6.46
N ASN A 13 -0.54 -25.60 5.31
CA ASN A 13 0.74 -25.20 4.74
C ASN A 13 1.48 -24.18 5.63
N PHE A 14 0.75 -23.29 6.31
CA PHE A 14 1.30 -22.41 7.34
C PHE A 14 1.91 -23.19 8.52
N ILE A 15 1.19 -24.16 9.09
CA ILE A 15 1.69 -25.00 10.20
C ILE A 15 2.97 -25.72 9.79
N LEU A 16 2.96 -26.34 8.60
CA LEU A 16 4.12 -27.08 8.09
C LEU A 16 5.36 -26.19 7.93
N LEU A 17 5.20 -24.96 7.43
CA LEU A 17 6.30 -24.02 7.29
C LEU A 17 6.86 -23.56 8.64
N VAL A 18 5.97 -23.26 9.60
CA VAL A 18 6.37 -22.80 10.94
C VAL A 18 7.19 -23.90 11.63
N LEU A 19 6.72 -25.15 11.61
CA LEU A 19 7.46 -26.30 12.16
C LEU A 19 8.80 -26.56 11.44
N MET A 20 8.89 -26.24 10.15
CA MET A 20 10.14 -26.41 9.39
C MET A 20 11.20 -25.37 9.77
N LYS A 21 10.79 -24.15 10.10
CA LYS A 21 11.69 -23.03 10.39
C LYS A 21 12.07 -22.94 11.86
N GLU A 22 11.11 -23.15 12.75
CA GLU A 22 11.31 -22.98 14.20
C GLU A 22 11.51 -24.32 14.94
N GLY A 23 11.36 -25.45 14.23
CA GLY A 23 11.49 -26.79 14.81
C GLY A 23 10.20 -27.25 15.52
N PRO A 24 10.32 -28.24 16.44
CA PRO A 24 9.15 -28.81 17.10
C PRO A 24 8.43 -27.79 18.00
N LEU A 25 7.12 -27.63 17.79
CA LEU A 25 6.30 -26.66 18.53
C LEU A 25 5.05 -27.31 19.15
N GLY A 26 4.64 -26.82 20.31
CA GLY A 26 3.39 -27.19 20.97
C GLY A 26 2.17 -26.50 20.34
N LEU A 27 0.98 -26.96 20.73
CA LEU A 27 -0.29 -26.39 20.24
C LEU A 27 -0.45 -24.89 20.58
N SER A 28 -0.02 -24.48 21.77
CA SER A 28 -0.07 -23.09 22.23
C SER A 28 0.88 -22.18 21.43
N GLU A 29 2.07 -22.67 21.08
CA GLU A 29 3.06 -21.94 20.29
C GLU A 29 2.55 -21.73 18.85
N LEU A 30 1.97 -22.78 18.23
CA LEU A 30 1.33 -22.69 16.91
C LEU A 30 0.13 -21.72 16.90
N TYR A 31 -0.64 -21.71 18.00
CA TYR A 31 -1.73 -20.75 18.20
C TYR A 31 -1.24 -19.31 18.22
N GLN A 32 -0.18 -19.03 18.97
CA GLN A 32 0.41 -17.70 19.04
C GLN A 32 0.84 -17.19 17.67
N LYS A 33 1.50 -18.04 16.86
CA LYS A 33 1.93 -17.66 15.50
C LYS A 33 0.76 -17.35 14.57
N LYS A 34 -0.31 -18.15 14.62
CA LYS A 34 -1.55 -17.86 13.87
C LYS A 34 -2.16 -16.54 14.31
N SER A 35 -2.23 -16.30 15.62
CA SER A 35 -2.81 -15.08 16.19
C SER A 35 -2.03 -13.84 15.76
N ILE A 36 -0.69 -13.89 15.75
CA ILE A 36 0.16 -12.80 15.27
C ILE A 36 -0.10 -12.51 13.79
N LEU A 37 -0.09 -13.54 12.93
CA LEU A 37 -0.41 -13.37 11.50
C LEU A 37 -1.76 -12.65 11.32
N THR A 38 -2.77 -13.16 12.01
CA THR A 38 -4.15 -12.73 11.88
C THR A 38 -4.37 -11.30 12.39
N SER A 39 -3.80 -10.97 13.55
CA SER A 39 -3.90 -9.65 14.18
C SER A 39 -3.17 -8.58 13.38
N GLN A 40 -1.96 -8.85 12.88
CA GLN A 40 -1.24 -7.89 12.04
C GLN A 40 -2.03 -7.60 10.75
N PHE A 41 -2.65 -8.61 10.12
CA PHE A 41 -3.49 -8.39 8.94
C PHE A 41 -4.79 -7.63 9.23
N GLU A 42 -5.43 -7.86 10.37
CA GLU A 42 -6.59 -7.05 10.79
C GLU A 42 -6.20 -5.60 10.99
N MET A 43 -5.10 -5.35 11.70
CA MET A 43 -4.64 -4.00 11.99
C MET A 43 -4.32 -3.22 10.70
N ILE A 44 -3.73 -3.91 9.73
CA ILE A 44 -3.53 -3.42 8.37
C ILE A 44 -4.86 -3.13 7.66
N GLY A 45 -5.88 -3.98 7.84
CA GLY A 45 -7.16 -3.90 7.13
C GLY A 45 -8.24 -3.01 7.77
N THR A 46 -8.20 -2.76 9.08
CA THR A 46 -9.18 -1.94 9.81
C THR A 46 -8.96 -0.44 9.61
N GLU A 47 -7.73 -0.03 9.29
CA GLU A 47 -7.38 1.39 9.07
C GLU A 47 -7.21 1.75 7.59
N PHE A 48 -7.07 0.75 6.72
CA PHE A 48 -7.16 0.92 5.28
C PHE A 48 -8.63 0.77 4.85
N GLY A 49 -9.26 1.87 4.46
CA GLY A 49 -10.66 1.90 4.03
C GLY A 49 -10.97 0.91 2.89
N THR A 50 -11.40 -0.29 3.26
CA THR A 50 -12.32 -1.19 2.55
C THR A 50 -11.87 -1.97 1.30
N ARG A 51 -12.35 -3.23 1.27
CA ARG A 51 -12.49 -4.18 0.14
C ARG A 51 -11.25 -4.81 -0.50
N ILE A 52 -10.22 -4.08 -0.91
CA ILE A 52 -9.16 -4.64 -1.79
C ILE A 52 -8.33 -5.73 -1.09
N VAL A 53 -7.80 -5.44 0.11
CA VAL A 53 -7.03 -6.40 0.91
C VAL A 53 -7.92 -7.56 1.39
N SER A 54 -9.16 -7.26 1.78
CA SER A 54 -10.12 -8.28 2.23
C SER A 54 -10.45 -9.33 1.15
N GLY A 55 -10.39 -8.95 -0.13
CA GLY A 55 -10.65 -9.84 -1.27
C GLY A 55 -9.51 -10.83 -1.49
N LEU A 56 -8.27 -10.35 -1.51
CA LEU A 56 -7.06 -11.19 -1.64
C LEU A 56 -6.95 -12.22 -0.51
N PHE A 57 -7.26 -11.83 0.72
CA PHE A 57 -6.97 -12.63 1.92
C PHE A 57 -8.20 -13.26 2.58
N SER A 58 -9.37 -13.17 1.95
CA SER A 58 -10.58 -13.90 2.37
C SER A 58 -10.36 -15.42 2.51
N LYS A 59 -9.28 -15.96 1.93
CA LYS A 59 -8.83 -17.35 2.02
C LYS A 59 -8.11 -17.74 3.31
N PHE A 60 -7.65 -16.80 4.14
CA PHE A 60 -6.91 -17.11 5.39
C PHE A 60 -7.76 -17.03 6.66
N GLY A 61 -9.06 -16.80 6.51
CA GLY A 61 -9.97 -16.56 7.64
C GLY A 61 -10.23 -15.07 7.82
N ARG A 62 -11.47 -14.71 8.18
CA ARG A 62 -11.74 -13.41 8.79
C ARG A 62 -11.72 -13.68 10.30
N PRO A 63 -10.70 -13.22 11.03
CA PRO A 63 -10.86 -13.03 12.46
C PRO A 63 -12.06 -12.15 12.78
N ALA A 64 -12.67 -12.46 13.93
CA ALA A 64 -13.74 -11.68 14.49
C ALA A 64 -13.16 -10.78 15.59
N PRO A 65 -13.74 -9.60 15.76
CA PRO A 65 -13.25 -8.59 16.68
C PRO A 65 -13.10 -9.04 18.14
N LEU A 66 -11.96 -8.68 18.77
CA LEU A 66 -11.60 -8.93 20.16
C LEU A 66 -12.76 -8.60 21.14
N ARG A 67 -13.35 -9.61 21.81
CA ARG A 67 -14.45 -9.46 22.78
C ARG A 67 -14.14 -10.17 24.10
N SER A 68 -13.94 -9.42 25.20
CA SER A 68 -13.41 -9.90 26.49
C SER A 68 -14.11 -11.10 27.16
N SER A 69 -15.39 -11.36 26.90
CA SER A 69 -16.13 -12.52 27.44
C SER A 69 -16.34 -13.67 26.43
N ARG A 70 -15.97 -13.48 25.16
CA ARG A 70 -15.84 -14.56 24.15
C ARG A 70 -14.39 -14.99 23.91
N VAL A 71 -13.39 -14.23 24.36
CA VAL A 71 -11.96 -14.59 24.24
C VAL A 71 -11.71 -16.02 24.71
N LYS A 72 -12.18 -16.43 25.89
CA LYS A 72 -12.03 -17.84 26.33
C LYS A 72 -12.69 -18.85 25.39
N LEU A 73 -13.92 -18.57 24.96
CA LEU A 73 -14.72 -19.45 24.10
C LEU A 73 -14.20 -19.53 22.65
N GLU A 74 -13.45 -18.51 22.22
CA GLU A 74 -12.93 -18.35 20.86
C GLU A 74 -11.43 -18.69 20.77
N GLU A 75 -10.67 -18.51 21.85
CA GLU A 75 -9.39 -19.18 22.12
C GLU A 75 -9.60 -20.69 22.11
N GLU A 76 -10.63 -21.19 22.82
CA GLU A 76 -11.04 -22.59 22.75
C GLU A 76 -11.39 -22.98 21.30
N LYS A 77 -12.19 -22.18 20.59
CA LYS A 77 -12.60 -22.50 19.21
C LYS A 77 -11.45 -22.47 18.19
N GLN A 78 -10.50 -21.55 18.33
CA GLN A 78 -9.33 -21.46 17.46
C GLN A 78 -8.27 -22.50 17.85
N GLN A 79 -8.10 -22.82 19.14
CA GLN A 79 -7.32 -23.98 19.58
C GLN A 79 -7.91 -25.26 19.01
N ILE A 80 -9.24 -25.42 19.04
CA ILE A 80 -9.96 -26.54 18.41
C ILE A 80 -9.69 -26.56 16.89
N ASP A 81 -9.68 -25.41 16.21
CA ASP A 81 -9.38 -25.32 14.77
C ASP A 81 -7.92 -25.71 14.45
N ILE A 82 -6.95 -25.27 15.25
CA ILE A 82 -5.54 -25.66 15.08
C ILE A 82 -5.34 -27.13 15.42
N GLN A 83 -5.96 -27.60 16.50
CA GLN A 83 -5.89 -29.00 16.90
C GLN A 83 -6.47 -29.90 15.80
N PHE A 84 -7.63 -29.56 15.26
CA PHE A 84 -8.25 -30.27 14.13
C PHE A 84 -7.32 -30.32 12.91
N GLU A 85 -6.64 -29.22 12.60
CA GLU A 85 -5.70 -29.15 11.48
C GLU A 85 -4.43 -29.97 11.74
N CYS A 86 -3.94 -29.98 12.99
CA CYS A 86 -2.84 -30.86 13.42
C CYS A 86 -3.25 -32.34 13.34
N GLU A 87 -4.44 -32.71 13.80
CA GLU A 87 -4.99 -34.07 13.69
C GLU A 87 -5.08 -34.49 12.21
N SER A 88 -5.61 -33.63 11.34
CA SER A 88 -5.63 -33.87 9.89
C SER A 88 -4.23 -34.04 9.28
N LEU A 89 -3.25 -33.25 9.73
CA LEU A 89 -1.86 -33.37 9.29
C LEU A 89 -1.20 -34.67 9.79
N GLN A 90 -1.56 -35.15 10.98
CA GLN A 90 -1.12 -36.45 11.51
C GLN A 90 -1.74 -37.61 10.73
N GLU A 91 -3.04 -37.56 10.42
CA GLU A 91 -3.71 -38.53 9.54
C GLU A 91 -3.04 -38.62 8.17
N CYS A 92 -2.64 -37.47 7.62
CA CYS A 92 -1.88 -37.40 6.37
C CYS A 92 -0.40 -37.82 6.51
N ARG A 93 0.06 -38.18 7.71
CA ARG A 93 1.46 -38.51 8.04
C ARG A 93 2.45 -37.39 7.69
N LEU A 94 2.03 -36.14 7.83
CA LEU A 94 2.86 -34.96 7.57
C LEU A 94 3.51 -34.42 8.85
N ILE A 95 2.88 -34.61 10.00
CA ILE A 95 3.46 -34.27 11.31
C ILE A 95 3.32 -35.46 12.27
N THR A 96 4.18 -35.51 13.29
CA THR A 96 4.18 -36.45 14.42
C THR A 96 4.20 -35.66 15.72
N MET A 97 3.80 -36.26 16.84
CA MET A 97 3.95 -35.66 18.15
C MET A 97 5.05 -36.39 18.91
N ASN A 98 6.03 -35.64 19.38
CA ASN A 98 7.15 -36.19 20.12
C ASN A 98 6.78 -36.48 21.60
N GLN A 99 7.72 -37.08 22.34
CA GLN A 99 7.53 -37.46 23.74
C GLN A 99 7.26 -36.26 24.68
N THR A 100 7.61 -35.04 24.25
CA THR A 100 7.38 -33.79 25.00
C THR A 100 6.05 -33.12 24.68
N GLY A 101 5.19 -33.76 23.85
CA GLY A 101 3.90 -33.20 23.45
C GLY A 101 3.99 -32.09 22.39
N LYS A 102 5.13 -31.97 21.69
CA LYS A 102 5.33 -31.02 20.60
C LYS A 102 5.18 -31.70 19.24
N TYR A 103 4.60 -31.00 18.28
CA TYR A 103 4.48 -31.46 16.91
C TYR A 103 5.82 -31.28 16.18
N GLU A 104 6.22 -32.28 15.40
CA GLU A 104 7.42 -32.29 14.57
C GLU A 104 7.07 -32.74 13.14
N LEU A 105 7.85 -32.34 12.15
CA LEU A 105 7.62 -32.73 10.76
C LEU A 105 8.09 -34.17 10.50
N THR A 106 7.31 -34.92 9.73
CA THR A 106 7.81 -36.14 9.09
C THR A 106 8.67 -35.80 7.87
N GLY A 107 9.36 -36.79 7.30
CA GLY A 107 10.05 -36.62 6.00
C GLY A 107 9.11 -36.13 4.89
N LYS A 108 7.88 -36.70 4.80
CA LYS A 108 6.84 -36.26 3.85
C LYS A 108 6.33 -34.85 4.15
N GLY A 109 6.17 -34.52 5.43
CA GLY A 109 5.81 -33.16 5.86
C GLY A 109 6.85 -32.13 5.45
N THR A 110 8.11 -32.47 5.62
CA THR A 110 9.25 -31.61 5.27
C THR A 110 9.31 -31.37 3.77
N GLU A 111 9.09 -32.39 2.94
CA GLU A 111 9.04 -32.25 1.49
C GLU A 111 7.91 -31.30 1.05
N LYS A 112 6.71 -31.49 1.61
CA LYS A 112 5.56 -30.61 1.34
C LYS A 112 5.77 -29.18 1.83
N ALA A 113 6.40 -29.00 2.99
CA ALA A 113 6.75 -27.68 3.52
C ALA A 113 7.74 -26.96 2.60
N LYS A 114 8.76 -27.66 2.10
CA LYS A 114 9.74 -27.13 1.14
C LYS A 114 9.10 -26.75 -0.20
N GLU A 115 8.18 -27.57 -0.71
CA GLU A 115 7.43 -27.25 -1.93
C GLU A 115 6.65 -25.93 -1.78
N PHE A 116 5.96 -25.77 -0.65
CA PHE A 116 5.20 -24.56 -0.37
C PHE A 116 6.11 -23.34 -0.13
N GLU A 117 7.22 -23.50 0.61
CA GLU A 117 8.25 -22.45 0.79
C GLU A 117 8.77 -21.95 -0.57
N LYS A 118 9.09 -22.88 -1.47
CA LYS A 118 9.58 -22.56 -2.82
C LYS A 118 8.53 -21.78 -3.61
N GLY A 119 7.25 -22.14 -3.47
CA GLY A 119 6.14 -21.40 -4.07
C GLY A 119 6.04 -19.96 -3.56
N LEU A 120 6.11 -19.75 -2.24
CA LEU A 120 6.08 -18.43 -1.62
C LEU A 120 7.30 -17.58 -2.02
N LYS A 121 8.51 -18.14 -1.94
CA LYS A 121 9.75 -17.47 -2.34
C LYS A 121 9.72 -17.05 -3.80
N LYS A 122 9.30 -17.93 -4.69
CA LYS A 122 9.12 -17.61 -6.11
C LYS A 122 8.10 -16.49 -6.30
N GLY A 123 7.00 -16.49 -5.53
CA GLY A 123 6.00 -15.43 -5.55
C GLY A 123 6.56 -14.08 -5.09
N ALA A 124 7.33 -14.07 -3.99
CA ALA A 124 8.00 -12.88 -3.47
C ALA A 124 9.07 -12.36 -4.45
N GLU A 125 9.89 -13.24 -5.03
CA GLU A 125 10.87 -12.90 -6.07
C GLU A 125 10.23 -12.30 -7.32
N ILE A 126 9.08 -12.83 -7.75
CA ILE A 126 8.32 -12.27 -8.87
C ILE A 126 7.79 -10.88 -8.51
N LEU A 127 7.22 -10.69 -7.32
CA LEU A 127 6.73 -9.39 -6.88
C LEU A 127 7.88 -8.36 -6.82
N GLU A 128 8.98 -8.72 -6.16
CA GLU A 128 10.17 -7.88 -6.07
C GLU A 128 10.75 -7.58 -7.45
N GLY A 129 10.92 -8.59 -8.30
CA GLY A 129 11.56 -8.44 -9.61
C GLY A 129 10.69 -7.78 -10.67
N GLN A 130 9.37 -8.01 -10.67
CA GLN A 130 8.46 -7.56 -11.75
C GLN A 130 7.58 -6.36 -11.37
N VAL A 131 7.44 -6.08 -10.08
CA VAL A 131 6.57 -5.00 -9.60
C VAL A 131 7.37 -3.98 -8.78
N LEU A 132 8.15 -4.40 -7.79
CA LEU A 132 8.83 -3.46 -6.88
C LEU A 132 10.22 -3.03 -7.35
N ASN A 133 10.75 -3.68 -8.39
CA ASN A 133 12.00 -3.31 -9.02
C ASN A 133 11.82 -2.01 -9.83
N PRO A 134 12.73 -1.03 -9.70
CA PRO A 134 12.63 0.23 -10.42
C PRO A 134 12.52 0.09 -11.94
N HIS A 135 13.32 -0.80 -12.54
CA HIS A 135 13.29 -1.05 -13.98
C HIS A 135 11.96 -1.68 -14.43
N ALA A 136 11.40 -2.58 -13.63
CA ALA A 136 10.11 -3.18 -13.93
C ALA A 136 8.96 -2.19 -13.76
N ALA A 137 9.04 -1.29 -12.78
CA ALA A 137 8.08 -0.20 -12.60
C ALA A 137 8.08 0.78 -13.76
N ALA A 138 9.26 1.16 -14.27
CA ALA A 138 9.35 1.99 -15.48
C ALA A 138 8.75 1.27 -16.70
N ARG A 139 9.04 -0.03 -16.90
CA ARG A 139 8.41 -0.82 -17.97
C ARG A 139 6.88 -0.87 -17.84
N ASN A 140 6.37 -1.13 -16.64
CA ASN A 140 4.94 -1.21 -16.39
C ASN A 140 4.26 0.17 -16.62
N THR A 141 4.95 1.26 -16.29
CA THR A 141 4.51 2.64 -16.59
C THR A 141 4.30 2.82 -18.09
N VAL A 142 5.28 2.45 -18.93
CA VAL A 142 5.17 2.53 -20.40
C VAL A 142 3.93 1.80 -20.92
N LEU A 143 3.67 0.59 -20.42
CA LEU A 143 2.52 -0.21 -20.87
C LEU A 143 1.18 0.44 -20.50
N ILE A 144 1.09 1.03 -19.31
CA ILE A 144 -0.14 1.67 -18.84
C ILE A 144 -0.34 3.00 -19.56
N ASP A 145 0.69 3.82 -19.71
CA ASP A 145 0.59 5.10 -20.43
C ASP A 145 0.22 4.88 -21.89
N PHE A 146 0.80 3.87 -22.54
CA PHE A 146 0.44 3.51 -23.92
C PHE A 146 -1.04 3.11 -24.04
N PHE A 147 -1.54 2.33 -23.08
CA PHE A 147 -2.95 1.95 -23.02
C PHE A 147 -3.84 3.17 -22.84
N LEU A 148 -3.50 4.08 -21.93
CA LEU A 148 -4.25 5.32 -21.68
C LEU A 148 -4.24 6.23 -22.91
N ALA A 149 -3.09 6.44 -23.54
CA ALA A 149 -2.96 7.23 -24.76
C ALA A 149 -3.87 6.69 -25.87
N THR A 150 -3.82 5.37 -26.12
CA THR A 150 -4.66 4.72 -27.12
C THR A 150 -6.14 4.89 -26.81
N LEU A 151 -6.54 4.67 -25.55
CA LEU A 151 -7.93 4.79 -25.12
C LEU A 151 -8.45 6.22 -25.29
N LYS A 152 -7.69 7.22 -24.83
CA LYS A 152 -8.03 8.64 -24.90
C LYS A 152 -8.11 9.12 -26.35
N LEU A 153 -7.11 8.84 -27.19
CA LEU A 153 -7.09 9.24 -28.59
C LEU A 153 -8.28 8.66 -29.38
N LEU A 154 -8.53 7.35 -29.26
CA LEU A 154 -9.66 6.72 -29.95
C LEU A 154 -11.00 7.32 -29.48
N SER A 155 -11.16 7.51 -28.17
CA SER A 155 -12.36 8.12 -27.60
C SER A 155 -12.53 9.58 -28.03
N GLY A 156 -11.44 10.34 -28.12
CA GLY A 156 -11.41 11.71 -28.61
C GLY A 156 -11.88 11.81 -30.06
N ILE A 157 -11.38 10.92 -30.93
CA ILE A 157 -11.79 10.85 -32.34
C ILE A 157 -13.29 10.55 -32.46
N PHE A 158 -13.79 9.54 -31.74
CA PHE A 158 -15.21 9.16 -31.82
C PHE A 158 -16.16 10.19 -31.21
N SER A 159 -15.74 10.89 -30.15
CA SER A 159 -16.55 11.92 -29.49
C SER A 159 -16.45 13.30 -30.14
N GLY A 160 -15.47 13.51 -31.01
CA GLY A 160 -15.11 14.85 -31.52
C GLY A 160 -14.55 15.78 -30.44
N SER A 161 -14.13 15.25 -29.29
CA SER A 161 -13.65 16.07 -28.16
C SER A 161 -12.22 16.49 -28.38
N VAL A 162 -12.01 17.79 -28.60
CA VAL A 162 -10.68 18.40 -28.74
C VAL A 162 -9.87 18.25 -27.44
N GLY A 163 -10.51 18.45 -26.28
CA GLY A 163 -9.84 18.31 -24.97
C GLY A 163 -9.34 16.88 -24.71
N LEU A 164 -10.16 15.87 -25.01
CA LEU A 164 -9.77 14.47 -24.86
C LEU A 164 -8.70 14.04 -25.89
N LEU A 165 -8.73 14.61 -27.08
CA LEU A 165 -7.68 14.39 -28.10
C LEU A 165 -6.34 14.99 -27.65
N ALA A 166 -6.35 16.20 -27.09
CA ALA A 166 -5.17 16.86 -26.55
C ALA A 166 -4.57 16.05 -25.40
N ASP A 167 -5.39 15.65 -24.42
CA ASP A 167 -4.94 14.82 -23.30
C ASP A 167 -4.46 13.42 -23.75
N GLY A 168 -5.09 12.85 -24.79
CA GLY A 168 -4.61 11.62 -25.42
C GLY A 168 -3.26 11.76 -26.14
N ALA A 169 -3.01 12.89 -26.78
CA ALA A 169 -1.74 13.20 -27.43
C ALA A 169 -0.62 13.41 -26.39
N ASP A 170 -0.93 14.11 -25.30
CA ASP A 170 -0.02 14.27 -24.16
C ASP A 170 0.35 12.91 -23.56
N ALA A 171 -0.64 12.04 -23.28
CA ALA A 171 -0.37 10.68 -22.80
C ALA A 171 0.50 9.85 -23.75
N ALA A 172 0.41 10.08 -25.07
CA ALA A 172 1.27 9.41 -26.06
C ALA A 172 2.72 9.91 -25.96
N VAL A 173 2.91 11.21 -25.74
CA VAL A 173 4.22 11.82 -25.48
C VAL A 173 4.80 11.30 -24.16
N ASP A 174 3.99 11.15 -23.12
CA ASP A 174 4.43 10.60 -21.84
C ASP A 174 4.81 9.12 -21.94
N THR A 175 4.13 8.36 -22.79
CA THR A 175 4.54 7.00 -23.14
C THR A 175 5.97 6.97 -23.69
N ILE A 176 6.32 7.91 -24.57
CA ILE A 176 7.68 8.04 -25.12
C ILE A 176 8.67 8.44 -24.02
N SER A 177 8.32 9.43 -23.20
CA SER A 177 9.11 9.86 -22.04
C SER A 177 9.40 8.70 -21.09
N ALA A 178 8.38 7.92 -20.74
CA ALA A 178 8.48 6.75 -19.89
C ALA A 178 9.33 5.64 -20.52
N ALA A 179 9.26 5.46 -21.84
CA ALA A 179 10.10 4.51 -22.55
C ALA A 179 11.58 4.91 -22.46
N ILE A 180 11.87 6.21 -22.53
CA ILE A 180 13.23 6.71 -22.37
C ILE A 180 13.70 6.61 -20.91
N VAL A 181 12.84 6.84 -19.91
CA VAL A 181 13.16 6.56 -18.50
C VAL A 181 13.52 5.09 -18.31
N TRP A 182 12.68 4.18 -18.82
CA TRP A 182 12.92 2.75 -18.75
C TRP A 182 14.25 2.34 -19.40
N LEU A 183 14.55 2.87 -20.59
CA LEU A 183 15.83 2.66 -21.28
C LEU A 183 17.00 3.27 -20.49
N GLY A 184 16.83 4.48 -19.95
CA GLY A 184 17.78 5.20 -19.12
C GLY A 184 18.19 4.40 -17.89
N MET A 185 17.23 3.77 -17.21
CA MET A 185 17.51 2.87 -16.09
C MET A 185 18.28 1.63 -16.53
N LYS A 186 17.92 1.05 -17.69
CA LYS A 186 18.63 -0.12 -18.25
C LYS A 186 20.10 0.17 -18.55
N ILE A 187 20.43 1.40 -18.98
CA ILE A 187 21.82 1.82 -19.25
C ILE A 187 22.47 2.58 -18.09
N LYS A 188 21.85 2.60 -16.90
CA LYS A 188 22.32 3.30 -15.68
C LYS A 188 22.54 4.81 -15.86
N ARG A 189 21.69 5.46 -16.65
CA ARG A 189 21.65 6.91 -16.87
C ARG A 189 20.30 7.50 -16.45
N GLU A 190 19.90 7.29 -15.19
CA GLU A 190 18.60 7.73 -14.67
C GLU A 190 18.39 9.25 -14.76
N ASN A 191 19.47 10.04 -14.63
CA ASN A 191 19.41 11.50 -14.76
C ASN A 191 18.94 11.95 -16.16
N LEU A 192 19.24 11.18 -17.22
CA LEU A 192 18.74 11.49 -18.58
C LEU A 192 17.23 11.29 -18.66
N GLY A 193 16.72 10.20 -18.09
CA GLY A 193 15.28 9.95 -18.03
C GLY A 193 14.55 11.05 -17.24
N THR A 194 15.11 11.43 -16.09
CA THR A 194 14.60 12.52 -15.25
C THR A 194 14.56 13.85 -16.02
N PHE A 195 15.64 14.19 -16.73
CA PHE A 195 15.71 15.39 -17.54
C PHE A 195 14.68 15.40 -18.69
N ILE A 196 14.44 14.25 -19.32
CA ILE A 196 13.45 14.15 -20.41
C ILE A 196 12.03 14.32 -19.87
N VAL A 197 11.71 13.69 -18.74
CA VAL A 197 10.42 13.92 -18.06
C VAL A 197 10.22 15.40 -17.76
N LEU A 198 11.25 16.08 -17.24
CA LEU A 198 11.19 17.52 -17.00
C LEU A 198 10.91 18.34 -18.26
N VAL A 199 11.63 18.07 -19.35
CA VAL A 199 11.41 18.77 -20.62
C VAL A 199 9.98 18.55 -21.11
N MET A 200 9.49 17.31 -21.06
CA MET A 200 8.11 17.01 -21.48
C MET A 200 7.09 17.71 -20.59
N MET A 201 7.27 17.73 -19.27
CA MET A 201 6.39 18.47 -18.36
C MET A 201 6.29 19.97 -18.72
N PHE A 202 7.39 20.61 -19.12
CA PHE A 202 7.36 22.01 -19.57
C PHE A 202 6.64 22.16 -20.91
N VAL A 203 6.88 21.25 -21.86
CA VAL A 203 6.17 21.24 -23.15
C VAL A 203 4.67 21.10 -22.92
N THR A 204 4.24 20.10 -22.14
CA THR A 204 2.83 19.86 -21.79
C THR A 204 2.24 21.07 -21.07
N GLY A 205 2.93 21.62 -20.05
CA GLY A 205 2.45 22.78 -19.31
C GLY A 205 2.25 24.03 -20.19
N ILE A 206 3.14 24.26 -21.16
CA ILE A 206 3.02 25.38 -22.12
C ILE A 206 1.90 25.10 -23.13
N SER A 207 1.83 23.87 -23.68
CA SER A 207 0.82 23.48 -24.68
C SER A 207 -0.59 23.61 -24.10
N VAL A 208 -0.85 22.99 -22.95
CA VAL A 208 -2.13 23.06 -22.25
C VAL A 208 -2.49 24.52 -21.91
N GLY A 209 -1.51 25.32 -21.50
CA GLY A 209 -1.72 26.74 -21.22
C GLY A 209 -2.12 27.54 -22.47
N TYR A 210 -1.46 27.28 -23.60
CA TYR A 210 -1.79 27.89 -24.89
C TYR A 210 -3.20 27.48 -25.35
N ASP A 211 -3.51 26.19 -25.34
CA ASP A 211 -4.83 25.67 -25.76
C ASP A 211 -5.96 26.21 -24.88
N SER A 212 -5.70 26.38 -23.58
CA SER A 212 -6.63 27.00 -22.65
C SER A 212 -6.92 28.46 -22.99
N ILE A 213 -5.90 29.24 -23.37
CA ILE A 213 -6.09 30.63 -23.78
C ILE A 213 -6.90 30.71 -25.07
N ILE A 214 -6.57 29.89 -26.07
CA ILE A 214 -7.32 29.84 -27.35
C ILE A 214 -8.78 29.43 -27.10
N SER A 215 -9.01 28.38 -26.33
CA SER A 215 -10.36 27.90 -25.99
C SER A 215 -11.18 28.96 -25.26
N LEU A 216 -10.54 29.78 -24.41
CA LEU A 216 -11.19 30.90 -23.73
C LEU A 216 -11.59 31.99 -24.72
N ILE A 217 -10.71 32.32 -25.68
CA ILE A 217 -11.01 33.29 -26.74
C ILE A 217 -12.17 32.79 -27.61
N ASP A 218 -12.15 31.52 -28.02
CA ASP A 218 -13.20 30.92 -28.84
C ASP A 218 -14.55 30.86 -28.10
N ALA A 219 -14.53 30.62 -26.78
CA ALA A 219 -15.71 30.72 -25.93
C ALA A 219 -16.29 32.15 -25.94
N PHE A 220 -15.44 33.17 -25.83
CA PHE A 220 -15.86 34.57 -25.89
C PHE A 220 -16.40 34.97 -27.27
N LEU A 221 -15.85 34.39 -28.35
CA LEU A 221 -16.27 34.66 -29.72
C LEU A 221 -17.48 33.81 -30.16
N GLY A 222 -17.96 32.88 -29.33
CA GLY A 222 -19.09 32.01 -29.64
C GLY A 222 -18.79 30.96 -30.72
N MET A 223 -17.52 30.61 -30.92
CA MET A 223 -17.05 29.70 -31.97
C MET A 223 -16.99 28.23 -31.54
N LEU A 224 -17.36 27.92 -30.29
CA LEU A 224 -17.26 26.57 -29.77
C LEU A 224 -18.34 25.64 -30.34
N SER A 225 -17.89 24.52 -30.89
CA SER A 225 -18.76 23.46 -31.41
C SER A 225 -19.23 22.55 -30.26
N PRO A 226 -20.50 22.11 -30.23
CA PRO A 226 -20.99 21.20 -29.20
C PRO A 226 -20.28 19.84 -29.25
N LEU A 227 -19.98 19.29 -28.07
CA LEU A 227 -19.46 17.93 -27.91
C LEU A 227 -20.47 16.88 -28.41
N ALA A 228 -20.04 16.00 -29.33
CA ALA A 228 -20.94 15.00 -29.91
C ALA A 228 -21.28 13.85 -28.93
N MET A 229 -20.31 13.43 -28.10
CA MET A 229 -20.50 12.35 -27.12
C MET A 229 -19.87 12.67 -25.74
N PRO A 230 -20.46 13.57 -24.94
CA PRO A 230 -19.89 13.96 -23.65
C PRO A 230 -19.80 12.80 -22.63
N TYR A 231 -20.72 11.83 -22.67
CA TYR A 231 -20.67 10.66 -21.78
C TYR A 231 -19.48 9.73 -22.05
N LEU A 232 -19.07 9.60 -23.32
CA LEU A 232 -17.89 8.81 -23.69
C LEU A 232 -16.63 9.47 -23.11
N VAL A 233 -16.53 10.80 -23.20
CA VAL A 233 -15.43 11.58 -22.64
C VAL A 233 -15.34 11.37 -21.13
N ILE A 234 -16.46 11.54 -20.41
CA ILE A 234 -16.51 11.35 -18.96
C ILE A 234 -16.10 9.93 -18.57
N LEU A 235 -16.60 8.90 -19.27
CA LEU A 235 -16.26 7.51 -18.96
C LEU A 235 -14.77 7.23 -19.17
N THR A 236 -14.21 7.67 -20.30
CA THR A 236 -12.79 7.48 -20.62
C THR A 236 -11.90 8.19 -19.60
N GLU A 237 -12.26 9.40 -19.20
CA GLU A 237 -11.51 10.15 -18.20
C GLU A 237 -11.61 9.56 -16.78
N ILE A 238 -12.76 8.97 -16.41
CA ILE A 238 -12.86 8.25 -15.13
C ILE A 238 -11.89 7.06 -15.12
N VAL A 239 -11.80 6.32 -16.22
CA VAL A 239 -10.84 5.22 -16.34
C VAL A 239 -9.41 5.77 -16.26
N ALA A 240 -9.09 6.83 -17.00
CA ALA A 240 -7.78 7.46 -16.96
C ALA A 240 -7.41 7.95 -15.55
N LEU A 241 -8.33 8.59 -14.84
CA LEU A 241 -8.15 9.07 -13.47
C LEU A 241 -7.82 7.93 -12.50
N ILE A 242 -8.48 6.77 -12.63
CA ILE A 242 -8.18 5.59 -11.80
C ILE A 242 -6.76 5.10 -12.08
N PHE A 243 -6.39 4.90 -13.35
CA PHE A 243 -5.06 4.41 -13.70
C PHE A 243 -3.95 5.41 -13.34
N ALA A 244 -4.15 6.70 -13.58
CA ALA A 244 -3.21 7.77 -13.19
C ALA A 244 -3.02 7.81 -11.66
N THR A 245 -4.09 7.61 -10.89
CA THR A 245 -4.00 7.49 -9.43
C THR A 245 -3.19 6.26 -9.01
N LEU A 246 -3.45 5.11 -9.63
CA LEU A 246 -2.69 3.89 -9.34
C LEU A 246 -1.21 4.03 -9.71
N LEU A 247 -0.90 4.60 -10.88
CA LEU A 247 0.46 4.87 -11.33
C LEU A 247 1.18 5.83 -10.38
N PHE A 248 0.54 6.94 -10.02
CA PHE A 248 1.08 7.90 -9.06
C PHE A 248 1.50 7.22 -7.76
N LEU A 249 0.60 6.44 -7.14
CA LEU A 249 0.89 5.72 -5.89
C LEU A 249 2.02 4.70 -6.08
N TYR A 250 1.96 3.92 -7.15
CA TYR A 250 2.91 2.87 -7.46
C TYR A 250 4.32 3.40 -7.72
N GLN A 251 4.46 4.36 -8.63
CA GLN A 251 5.74 4.99 -8.98
C GLN A 251 6.32 5.75 -7.78
N ARG A 252 5.49 6.46 -7.00
CA ARG A 252 5.93 7.16 -5.79
C ARG A 252 6.50 6.18 -4.77
N PHE A 253 5.79 5.07 -4.53
CA PHE A 253 6.22 4.03 -3.60
C PHE A 253 7.54 3.38 -4.04
N VAL A 254 7.61 2.91 -5.29
CA VAL A 254 8.81 2.23 -5.82
C VAL A 254 9.99 3.21 -5.93
N GLY A 255 9.75 4.44 -6.38
CA GLY A 255 10.76 5.48 -6.48
C GLY A 255 11.38 5.83 -5.15
N LYS A 256 10.55 6.04 -4.11
CA LYS A 256 11.04 6.33 -2.75
C LYS A 256 11.79 5.15 -2.15
N ARG A 257 11.21 3.94 -2.26
CA ARG A 257 11.80 2.71 -1.72
C ARG A 257 13.21 2.43 -2.27
N ASN A 258 13.46 2.79 -3.53
CA ASN A 258 14.71 2.49 -4.22
C ASN A 258 15.59 3.72 -4.48
N GLY A 259 15.23 4.90 -3.97
CA GLY A 259 16.00 6.13 -4.20
C GLY A 259 15.99 6.63 -5.65
N SER A 260 15.01 6.25 -6.48
CA SER A 260 15.00 6.61 -7.90
C SER A 260 14.25 7.92 -8.15
N LEU A 261 15.01 8.99 -8.40
CA LEU A 261 14.47 10.30 -8.76
C LEU A 261 13.67 10.24 -10.08
N ALA A 262 14.03 9.36 -11.01
CA ALA A 262 13.32 9.19 -12.27
C ALA A 262 11.88 8.70 -12.05
N LEU A 263 11.68 7.70 -11.18
CA LEU A 263 10.33 7.22 -10.83
C LEU A 263 9.56 8.25 -9.99
N ILE A 264 10.24 8.99 -9.11
CA ILE A 264 9.62 10.11 -8.39
C ILE A 264 9.12 11.18 -9.36
N SER A 265 9.88 11.46 -10.42
CA SER A 265 9.51 12.39 -11.49
C SER A 265 8.29 11.91 -12.25
N GLN A 266 8.29 10.63 -12.68
CA GLN A 266 7.11 10.01 -13.32
C GLN A 266 5.87 10.05 -12.41
N SER A 267 6.03 9.87 -11.10
CA SER A 267 4.91 9.97 -10.16
C SER A 267 4.32 11.37 -10.05
N ILE A 268 5.15 12.41 -10.22
CA ILE A 268 4.66 13.81 -10.25
C ILE A 268 3.89 14.04 -11.55
N ASP A 269 4.38 13.50 -12.66
CA ASP A 269 3.72 13.57 -13.96
C ASP A 269 2.36 12.83 -13.96
N SER A 270 2.30 11.58 -13.49
CA SER A 270 1.04 10.85 -13.31
C SER A 270 0.06 11.57 -12.37
N LYS A 271 0.55 12.30 -11.35
CA LYS A 271 -0.31 13.15 -10.50
C LYS A 271 -0.88 14.33 -11.28
N ASN A 272 -0.14 14.89 -12.23
CA ASN A 272 -0.67 15.95 -13.11
C ASN A 272 -1.80 15.41 -14.01
N HIS A 273 -1.67 14.19 -14.52
CA HIS A 273 -2.74 13.51 -15.27
C HIS A 273 -4.03 13.30 -14.48
N ILE A 274 -3.95 13.14 -13.15
CA ILE A 274 -5.15 13.11 -12.29
C ILE A 274 -5.87 14.46 -12.34
N TYR A 275 -5.13 15.58 -12.31
CA TYR A 275 -5.72 16.91 -12.39
C TYR A 275 -6.27 17.23 -13.78
N VAL A 276 -5.55 16.83 -14.85
CA VAL A 276 -6.02 16.95 -16.23
C VAL A 276 -7.33 16.19 -16.41
N ALA A 277 -7.36 14.89 -16.06
CA ALA A 277 -8.55 14.07 -16.19
C ALA A 277 -9.74 14.63 -15.38
N ALA A 278 -9.51 15.06 -14.15
CA ALA A 278 -10.55 15.71 -13.34
C ALA A 278 -11.06 17.00 -14.01
N GLY A 279 -10.17 17.79 -14.60
CA GLY A 279 -10.53 19.00 -15.33
C GLY A 279 -11.38 18.71 -16.56
N VAL A 280 -10.98 17.75 -17.39
CA VAL A 280 -11.72 17.33 -18.60
C VAL A 280 -13.10 16.78 -18.23
N ILE A 281 -13.22 16.01 -17.13
CA ILE A 281 -14.52 15.55 -16.63
C ILE A 281 -15.41 16.74 -16.27
N VAL A 282 -14.88 17.69 -15.51
CA VAL A 282 -15.64 18.89 -15.11
C VAL A 282 -16.04 19.69 -16.36
N GLY A 283 -15.12 19.94 -17.28
CA GLY A 283 -15.40 20.61 -18.56
C GLY A 283 -16.51 19.90 -19.36
N ALA A 284 -16.43 18.58 -19.50
CA ALA A 284 -17.44 17.78 -20.18
C ALA A 284 -18.81 17.86 -19.50
N VAL A 285 -18.87 17.84 -18.16
CA VAL A 285 -20.12 18.00 -17.39
C VAL A 285 -20.72 19.39 -17.61
N PHE A 286 -19.92 20.46 -17.53
CA PHE A 286 -20.41 21.83 -17.77
C PHE A 286 -20.87 22.04 -19.22
N SER A 287 -20.21 21.39 -20.18
CA SER A 287 -20.64 21.43 -21.59
C SER A 287 -22.01 20.78 -21.82
N ILE A 288 -22.42 19.81 -21.01
CA ILE A 288 -23.80 19.25 -21.08
C ILE A 288 -24.84 20.32 -20.72
N PHE A 289 -24.48 21.26 -19.85
CA PHE A 289 -25.34 22.39 -19.46
C PHE A 289 -25.18 23.62 -20.36
N GLY A 290 -24.45 23.51 -21.48
CA GLY A 290 -24.20 24.62 -22.41
C GLY A 290 -23.19 25.66 -21.90
N ILE A 291 -22.40 25.31 -20.88
CA ILE A 291 -21.37 26.18 -20.32
C ILE A 291 -20.00 25.71 -20.81
N HIS A 292 -19.46 26.39 -21.81
CA HIS A 292 -18.28 25.91 -22.53
C HIS A 292 -16.95 26.58 -22.12
N PHE A 293 -16.99 27.71 -21.38
CA PHE A 293 -15.78 28.43 -20.97
C PHE A 293 -15.07 27.82 -19.74
N VAL A 294 -15.74 26.95 -18.99
CA VAL A 294 -15.23 26.37 -17.73
C VAL A 294 -14.02 25.46 -17.99
N ASP A 295 -14.05 24.72 -19.09
CA ASP A 295 -12.96 23.84 -19.52
C ASP A 295 -11.65 24.62 -19.71
N ALA A 296 -11.72 25.75 -20.42
CA ALA A 296 -10.60 26.65 -20.66
C ALA A 296 -10.03 27.27 -19.36
N LEU A 297 -10.89 27.64 -18.41
CA LEU A 297 -10.46 28.18 -17.12
C LEU A 297 -9.70 27.12 -16.30
N ILE A 298 -10.22 25.90 -16.29
CA ILE A 298 -9.61 24.78 -15.56
C ILE A 298 -8.29 24.38 -16.21
N GLY A 299 -8.22 24.30 -17.54
CA GLY A 299 -6.98 24.03 -18.27
C GLY A 299 -5.88 25.04 -17.94
N GLY A 300 -6.20 26.34 -17.88
CA GLY A 300 -5.24 27.39 -17.49
C GLY A 300 -4.71 27.23 -16.06
N PHE A 301 -5.59 26.85 -15.12
CA PHE A 301 -5.17 26.55 -13.74
C PHE A 301 -4.26 25.31 -13.67
N ILE A 302 -4.58 24.26 -14.43
CA ILE A 302 -3.79 23.02 -14.47
C ILE A 302 -2.42 23.28 -15.09
N ALA A 303 -2.35 24.01 -16.20
CA ALA A 303 -1.10 24.43 -16.83
C ALA A 303 -0.17 25.15 -15.84
N ALA A 304 -0.70 26.10 -15.06
CA ALA A 304 0.07 26.78 -14.02
C ALA A 304 0.60 25.81 -12.95
N ARG A 305 -0.19 24.80 -12.55
CA ARG A 305 0.23 23.78 -11.58
C ARG A 305 1.33 22.88 -12.13
N ILE A 306 1.23 22.44 -13.38
CA ILE A 306 2.26 21.64 -14.08
C ILE A 306 3.58 22.40 -14.10
N LEU A 307 3.57 23.68 -14.49
CA LEU A 307 4.76 24.52 -14.56
C LEU A 307 5.41 24.72 -13.18
N VAL A 308 4.61 24.95 -12.13
CA VAL A 308 5.11 25.06 -10.75
C VAL A 308 5.80 23.77 -10.30
N ASP A 309 5.21 22.61 -10.60
CA ASP A 309 5.79 21.32 -10.25
C ASP A 309 7.05 21.02 -11.08
N GLY A 310 7.08 21.39 -12.36
CA GLY A 310 8.27 21.32 -13.22
C GLY A 310 9.44 22.17 -12.70
N ILE A 311 9.17 23.40 -12.24
CA ILE A 311 10.19 24.26 -11.62
C ILE A 311 10.75 23.65 -10.33
N LYS A 312 9.89 23.08 -9.47
CA LYS A 312 10.34 22.41 -8.23
C LYS A 312 11.23 21.21 -8.54
N LEU A 313 10.79 20.35 -9.45
CA LEU A 313 11.52 19.14 -9.83
C LEU A 313 12.83 19.46 -10.56
N SER A 314 12.88 20.57 -11.31
CA SER A 314 14.10 21.06 -11.97
C SER A 314 15.21 21.36 -10.95
N LYS A 315 14.87 22.00 -9.82
CA LYS A 315 15.85 22.29 -8.76
C LYS A 315 16.46 21.02 -8.18
N GLU A 316 15.65 19.98 -8.02
CA GLU A 316 16.09 18.70 -7.48
C GLU A 316 16.92 17.90 -8.47
N THR A 317 16.55 17.95 -9.75
CA THR A 317 17.31 17.29 -10.81
C THR A 317 18.68 17.94 -10.97
N ILE A 318 18.76 19.27 -10.87
CA ILE A 318 20.03 19.99 -10.87
C ILE A 318 20.88 19.60 -9.66
N ALA A 319 20.30 19.51 -8.46
CA ALA A 319 20.99 19.05 -7.26
C ALA A 319 21.53 17.61 -7.44
N SER A 320 20.69 16.69 -7.94
CA SER A 320 21.05 15.30 -8.24
C SER A 320 22.20 15.21 -9.27
N ILE A 321 22.16 16.02 -10.33
CA ILE A 321 23.22 16.06 -11.35
C ILE A 321 24.55 16.58 -10.76
N LYS A 322 24.49 17.50 -9.79
CA LYS A 322 25.66 17.99 -9.05
C LYS A 322 26.20 17.00 -8.02
N GLY A 323 25.54 15.86 -7.81
CA GLY A 323 25.91 14.86 -6.82
C GLY A 323 25.48 15.19 -5.40
N GLU A 324 24.55 16.14 -5.22
CA GLU A 324 23.92 16.41 -3.94
C GLU A 324 22.87 15.33 -3.63
N ASP A 325 22.80 14.89 -2.38
CA ASP A 325 21.76 13.95 -1.94
C ASP A 325 20.38 14.63 -2.02
N VAL A 326 19.50 14.08 -2.85
CA VAL A 326 18.13 14.57 -2.95
C VAL A 326 17.31 13.97 -1.81
N ASP A 327 16.79 14.83 -0.94
CA ASP A 327 15.83 14.41 0.08
C ASP A 327 14.51 13.99 -0.58
N LEU A 328 14.34 12.70 -0.81
CA LEU A 328 13.12 12.11 -1.33
C LEU A 328 12.04 11.94 -0.24
N ALA A 329 12.35 12.15 1.04
CA ALA A 329 11.39 11.95 2.12
C ALA A 329 10.24 12.95 2.08
N LYS A 330 10.48 14.15 1.53
CA LYS A 330 9.44 15.18 1.28
C LYS A 330 8.32 14.72 0.34
N TYR A 331 8.59 13.71 -0.49
CA TYR A 331 7.60 13.13 -1.38
C TYR A 331 6.82 12.03 -0.67
N GLU A 332 5.89 12.45 0.19
CA GLU A 332 4.99 11.53 0.90
C GLU A 332 4.14 10.73 -0.10
N VAL A 333 4.09 9.41 0.06
CA VAL A 333 3.07 8.61 -0.64
C VAL A 333 1.74 8.90 0.07
N PRO A 334 0.64 9.19 -0.65
CA PRO A 334 -0.68 9.26 -0.04
C PRO A 334 -0.93 7.98 0.78
N PHE A 335 -1.51 8.14 1.96
CA PHE A 335 -1.69 7.09 2.97
C PHE A 335 -0.41 6.59 3.67
N GLU A 336 0.81 6.96 3.28
CA GLU A 336 2.04 6.59 4.04
C GLU A 336 2.06 7.23 5.42
N ARG A 337 1.68 8.51 5.51
CA ARG A 337 1.54 9.19 6.80
C ARG A 337 0.49 8.50 7.66
N HIS A 338 -0.66 8.17 7.06
CA HIS A 338 -1.73 7.45 7.75
C HIS A 338 -1.21 6.09 8.23
N TRP A 339 -0.60 5.30 7.35
CA TRP A 339 0.03 4.01 7.65
C TRP A 339 1.11 4.08 8.73
N ARG A 340 1.96 5.12 8.72
CA ARG A 340 2.98 5.31 9.75
C ARG A 340 2.34 5.62 11.10
N LEU A 341 1.34 6.50 11.12
CA LEU A 341 0.59 6.85 12.32
C LEU A 341 -0.18 5.64 12.86
N SER A 342 -0.84 4.90 11.98
CA SER A 342 -1.47 3.61 12.20
C SER A 342 -0.55 2.59 12.87
N LYS A 343 0.68 2.41 12.35
CA LYS A 343 1.69 1.55 12.98
C LYS A 343 2.09 2.02 14.37
N VAL A 344 2.27 3.32 14.56
CA VAL A 344 2.64 3.88 15.87
C VAL A 344 1.50 3.69 16.87
N GLU A 345 0.25 3.97 16.47
CA GLU A 345 -0.94 3.78 17.31
C GLU A 345 -1.16 2.30 17.65
N THR A 346 -0.82 1.41 16.73
CA THR A 346 -0.78 -0.04 16.93
C THR A 346 0.17 -0.41 18.06
N PHE A 347 1.42 0.05 18.01
CA PHE A 347 2.41 -0.25 19.04
C PHE A 347 2.01 0.35 20.39
N ARG A 348 1.47 1.57 20.39
CA ARG A 348 0.95 2.24 21.60
C ARG A 348 -0.21 1.48 22.23
N THR A 349 -1.16 1.04 21.42
CA THR A 349 -2.29 0.23 21.87
C THR A 349 -1.81 -1.09 22.45
N TRP A 350 -0.82 -1.71 21.82
CA TRP A 350 -0.20 -2.93 22.33
C TRP A 350 0.48 -2.70 23.68
N ILE A 351 1.25 -1.62 23.85
CA ILE A 351 1.85 -1.27 25.14
C ILE A 351 0.77 -1.13 26.23
N LEU A 352 -0.32 -0.39 25.97
CA LEU A 352 -1.42 -0.25 26.92
C LEU A 352 -2.05 -1.60 27.28
N TYR A 353 -2.25 -2.45 26.28
CA TYR A 353 -2.77 -3.81 26.48
C TYR A 353 -1.82 -4.66 27.33
N SER A 354 -0.51 -4.64 27.04
CA SER A 354 0.51 -5.37 27.78
C SER A 354 0.59 -4.95 29.25
N VAL A 355 0.48 -3.65 29.55
CA VAL A 355 0.43 -3.17 30.94
C VAL A 355 -0.85 -3.62 31.65
N LYS A 356 -2.00 -3.59 30.96
CA LYS A 356 -3.31 -3.91 31.55
C LYS A 356 -3.51 -5.41 31.78
N GLU A 357 -3.35 -6.20 30.72
CA GLU A 357 -3.77 -7.60 30.69
C GLU A 357 -2.60 -8.54 31.00
N LEU A 358 -1.41 -8.25 30.44
CA LEU A 358 -0.20 -9.04 30.69
C LEU A 358 0.54 -8.62 31.98
N LYS A 359 0.11 -7.51 32.60
CA LYS A 359 0.68 -6.95 33.83
C LYS A 359 2.18 -6.65 33.73
N LEU A 360 2.68 -6.39 32.52
CA LEU A 360 4.07 -6.00 32.28
C LEU A 360 4.25 -4.55 32.72
N LYS A 361 5.35 -4.24 33.41
CA LYS A 361 5.51 -2.93 34.04
C LYS A 361 6.80 -2.23 33.67
N THR A 362 7.84 -2.97 33.32
CA THR A 362 9.15 -2.36 33.04
C THR A 362 9.36 -2.10 31.56
N ARG A 363 10.26 -1.17 31.24
CA ARG A 363 10.69 -0.90 29.86
C ARG A 363 11.13 -2.17 29.14
N ASN A 364 12.01 -2.95 29.78
CA ASN A 364 12.59 -4.15 29.16
C ASN A 364 11.53 -5.20 28.86
N GLU A 365 10.58 -5.42 29.78
CA GLU A 365 9.45 -6.33 29.55
C GLU A 365 8.60 -5.88 28.37
N LEU A 366 8.23 -4.60 28.30
CA LEU A 366 7.38 -4.05 27.24
C LEU A 366 8.09 -4.04 25.87
N VAL A 367 9.37 -3.70 25.82
CA VAL A 367 10.18 -3.75 24.59
C VAL A 367 10.31 -5.19 24.10
N ASN A 368 10.60 -6.15 24.99
CA ASN A 368 10.68 -7.56 24.63
C ASN A 368 9.33 -8.09 24.11
N GLU A 369 8.23 -7.66 24.71
CA GLU A 369 6.88 -8.03 24.26
C GLU A 369 6.54 -7.45 22.87
N LEU A 370 6.94 -6.19 22.60
CA LEU A 370 6.82 -5.58 21.27
C LEU A 370 7.66 -6.34 20.24
N LYS A 371 8.90 -6.70 20.57
CA LYS A 371 9.76 -7.52 19.70
C LYS A 371 9.14 -8.90 19.45
N ALA A 372 8.65 -9.58 20.49
CA ALA A 372 8.03 -10.89 20.36
C ALA A 372 6.77 -10.86 19.45
N THR A 373 5.99 -9.78 19.53
CA THR A 373 4.72 -9.64 18.79
C THR A 373 4.92 -9.14 17.36
N PHE A 374 5.77 -8.13 17.16
CA PHE A 374 5.92 -7.42 15.88
C PHE A 374 7.19 -7.77 15.12
N LYS A 375 8.14 -8.47 15.76
CA LYS A 375 9.34 -9.09 15.15
C LYS A 375 9.50 -10.58 15.57
N PRO A 376 8.47 -11.44 15.45
CA PRO A 376 8.66 -12.87 15.62
C PRO A 376 9.70 -13.41 14.63
N GLU A 377 10.36 -14.48 15.04
CA GLU A 377 11.44 -15.13 14.28
C GLU A 377 11.00 -15.56 12.88
N TYR A 378 9.82 -16.16 12.74
CA TYR A 378 9.25 -16.47 11.44
C TYR A 378 7.71 -16.47 11.41
N VAL A 379 7.13 -15.78 10.42
CA VAL A 379 5.71 -15.84 10.09
C VAL A 379 5.59 -15.98 8.56
N PRO A 380 5.30 -17.18 8.02
CA PRO A 380 5.41 -17.53 6.61
C PRO A 380 5.23 -16.38 5.59
N ILE A 381 4.00 -15.95 5.34
CA ILE A 381 3.69 -14.97 4.29
C ILE A 381 4.34 -13.61 4.57
N LEU A 382 4.32 -13.15 5.83
CA LEU A 382 4.84 -11.84 6.19
C LEU A 382 6.37 -11.80 6.09
N SER A 383 7.03 -12.89 6.45
CA SER A 383 8.48 -13.04 6.36
C SER A 383 8.96 -13.15 4.90
N GLU A 384 8.31 -13.98 4.07
CA GLU A 384 8.74 -14.13 2.67
C GLU A 384 8.50 -12.85 1.85
N TYR A 385 7.43 -12.09 2.13
CA TYR A 385 7.09 -10.86 1.41
C TYR A 385 7.55 -9.55 2.08
N LYS A 386 8.23 -9.60 3.22
CA LYS A 386 8.72 -8.41 3.97
C LYS A 386 7.61 -7.41 4.30
N PHE A 387 6.52 -7.92 4.87
CA PHE A 387 5.35 -7.13 5.28
C PHE A 387 5.17 -7.08 6.80
N MET A 388 6.21 -7.39 7.57
CA MET A 388 6.14 -7.38 9.03
C MET A 388 5.98 -5.94 9.55
N LEU A 389 5.01 -5.70 10.45
CA LEU A 389 4.79 -4.35 10.98
C LEU A 389 6.00 -3.77 11.72
N GLY A 390 6.77 -4.64 12.41
CA GLY A 390 8.01 -4.26 13.10
C GLY A 390 9.25 -4.21 12.20
N GLU A 391 9.14 -4.47 10.90
CA GLU A 391 10.29 -4.41 9.99
C GLU A 391 10.84 -2.99 9.90
N GLY A 392 12.16 -2.84 10.07
CA GLY A 392 12.84 -1.54 10.09
C GLY A 392 12.57 -0.67 11.33
N VAL A 393 11.87 -1.18 12.35
CA VAL A 393 11.62 -0.44 13.60
C VAL A 393 12.59 -0.91 14.68
N ASP A 394 13.45 -0.06 15.20
CA ASP A 394 14.18 -0.37 16.43
C ASP A 394 13.30 -0.02 17.65
N PHE A 395 12.77 -1.05 18.31
CA PHE A 395 11.91 -0.87 19.48
C PHE A 395 12.68 -0.39 20.71
N ASP A 396 13.99 -0.62 20.80
CA ASP A 396 14.78 -0.03 21.87
C ASP A 396 14.89 1.48 21.66
N ASP A 397 15.22 1.94 20.46
CA ASP A 397 15.41 3.38 20.20
C ASP A 397 14.07 4.13 20.15
N SER A 398 13.02 3.50 19.63
CA SER A 398 11.72 4.16 19.43
C SER A 398 10.78 4.10 20.64
N PHE A 399 11.10 3.31 21.68
CA PHE A 399 10.19 3.08 22.81
C PHE A 399 9.73 4.37 23.48
N ASP A 400 10.66 5.29 23.74
CA ASP A 400 10.35 6.53 24.45
C ASP A 400 9.40 7.42 23.63
N GLY A 401 9.53 7.43 22.29
CA GLY A 401 8.60 8.12 21.39
C GLY A 401 7.22 7.45 21.29
N LEU A 402 7.13 6.15 21.59
CA LEU A 402 5.86 5.44 21.70
C LEU A 402 5.15 5.76 23.02
N VAL A 403 5.89 5.76 24.14
CA VAL A 403 5.33 5.90 25.48
C VAL A 403 5.07 7.35 25.91
N THR A 404 5.89 8.31 25.48
CA THR A 404 5.76 9.71 25.91
C THR A 404 4.34 10.26 25.70
N PRO A 405 3.71 10.07 24.51
CA PRO A 405 2.34 10.56 24.32
C PRO A 405 1.30 9.80 25.16
N LEU A 406 1.55 8.54 25.50
CA LEU A 406 0.66 7.79 26.41
C LEU A 406 0.69 8.37 27.83
N ILE A 407 1.83 8.91 28.26
CA ILE A 407 1.95 9.57 29.56
C ILE A 407 1.33 10.97 29.50
N GLU A 408 1.62 11.75 28.45
CA GLU A 408 1.06 13.09 28.24
C GLU A 408 -0.47 13.07 28.15
N GLU A 409 -1.05 12.06 27.50
CA GLU A 409 -2.50 11.87 27.41
C GLU A 409 -3.11 11.26 28.68
N VAL A 410 -2.31 11.00 29.71
CA VAL A 410 -2.73 10.42 31.00
C VAL A 410 -3.35 9.03 30.82
N LEU A 411 -2.82 8.24 29.88
CA LEU A 411 -3.18 6.83 29.67
C LEU A 411 -2.26 5.88 30.46
N LEU A 412 -1.01 6.28 30.65
CA LEU A 412 -0.01 5.63 31.51
C LEU A 412 0.56 6.63 32.52
N ASN A 413 0.93 6.14 33.69
CA ASN A 413 1.77 6.86 34.64
C ASN A 413 3.10 6.12 34.79
N LYS A 414 4.21 6.85 34.78
CA LYS A 414 5.52 6.29 35.11
C LYS A 414 5.82 6.57 36.59
N GLN A 415 5.95 5.51 37.40
CA GLN A 415 6.39 5.58 38.78
C GLN A 415 7.74 4.87 38.92
N LYS A 416 8.81 5.64 39.14
CA LYS A 416 10.19 5.13 39.08
C LYS A 416 10.47 4.46 37.71
N GLU A 417 10.68 3.14 37.70
CA GLU A 417 10.91 2.33 36.50
C GLU A 417 9.67 1.51 36.06
N GLU A 418 8.53 1.67 36.75
CA GLU A 418 7.29 0.95 36.44
C GLU A 418 6.28 1.84 35.71
N PHE A 419 5.66 1.30 34.68
CA PHE A 419 4.51 1.86 33.99
C PHE A 419 3.22 1.29 34.58
N ILE A 420 2.32 2.18 34.98
CA ILE A 420 1.03 1.84 35.59
C ILE A 420 -0.06 2.42 34.71
N ILE A 421 -1.02 1.57 34.32
CA ILE A 421 -2.16 2.01 33.52
C ILE A 421 -3.12 2.86 34.36
N THR A 422 -3.58 3.98 33.79
CA THR A 422 -4.59 4.83 34.43
C THR A 422 -6.00 4.30 34.14
N GLU A 423 -7.01 4.79 34.85
CA GLU A 423 -8.41 4.46 34.56
C GLU A 423 -8.80 4.87 33.12
N LYS A 424 -8.29 6.01 32.64
CA LYS A 424 -8.48 6.49 31.27
C LYS A 424 -7.82 5.55 30.25
N GLY A 425 -6.59 5.10 30.50
CA GLY A 425 -5.89 4.10 29.67
C GLY A 425 -6.64 2.77 29.63
N ALA A 426 -7.09 2.28 30.79
CA ALA A 426 -7.84 1.04 30.89
C ALA A 426 -9.18 1.11 30.13
N LYS A 427 -9.86 2.26 30.19
CA LYS A 427 -11.08 2.54 29.41
C LYS A 427 -10.79 2.54 27.91
N ARG A 428 -9.70 3.19 27.45
CA ARG A 428 -9.28 3.21 26.04
C ARG A 428 -9.02 1.81 25.49
N VAL A 429 -8.29 0.96 26.21
CA VAL A 429 -8.06 -0.45 25.82
C VAL A 429 -9.40 -1.20 25.74
N THR A 430 -10.31 -0.94 26.69
CA THR A 430 -11.63 -1.57 26.73
C THR A 430 -12.54 -1.08 25.58
N GLU A 431 -12.42 0.17 25.15
CA GLU A 431 -13.15 0.75 24.02
C GLU A 431 -12.61 0.28 22.66
N LEU A 432 -11.30 0.17 22.50
CA LEU A 432 -10.68 -0.38 21.28
C LEU A 432 -11.08 -1.85 21.10
N THR A 433 -11.08 -2.62 22.18
CA THR A 433 -11.66 -3.98 22.24
C THR A 433 -13.21 -4.01 22.25
N ARG A 434 -13.89 -2.85 22.16
CA ARG A 434 -15.35 -2.75 22.03
C ARG A 434 -15.78 -2.30 20.65
N ASN A 435 -15.09 -1.37 20.01
CA ASN A 435 -15.37 -0.89 18.65
C ASN A 435 -15.11 -1.96 17.60
N LEU A 436 -14.16 -2.85 17.89
CA LEU A 436 -14.05 -4.11 17.19
C LEU A 436 -15.42 -4.83 17.18
N ARG A 437 -16.20 -4.90 18.27
CA ARG A 437 -17.48 -5.66 18.36
C ARG A 437 -18.59 -5.20 17.40
N PHE A 438 -18.50 -4.02 16.78
CA PHE A 438 -19.61 -3.42 16.02
C PHE A 438 -19.48 -3.54 14.49
N LEU A 439 -18.41 -4.15 13.97
CA LEU A 439 -18.26 -4.46 12.54
C LEU A 439 -18.83 -5.86 12.23
N GLN A 440 -20.10 -6.08 12.56
CA GLN A 440 -20.86 -7.27 12.16
C GLN A 440 -21.57 -7.08 10.82
#